data_AF-A0A970YN57-F1
#
_entry.id   AF-A0A970YN57-F1
#
_cell.length_a   1.000
_cell.length_b   1.000
_cell.length_c   1.000
_cell.angle_alpha   90.00
_cell.angle_beta   90.00
_cell.angle_gamma   90.00
#
_symmetry.space_group_name_H-M   'P 1'
#
loop_
_entity.id
_entity.type
_entity.pdbx_description
1 polymer ?
#
loop_
_entity_poly.entity_id
_entity_poly.type
_entity_poly.pdbx_seq_one_letter_code
_entity_poly.pdbx_strand_id
1 'polypeptide(L)'
;MLSHLRNAGCLDRVKGIVVGECHNCVPFKHDPGFYCDISLEDVLEYYLKPLNIPVLFGLPFGHTDDLATLPLGVSVRMDADRKTFEVLESGVL
;
A
#
# COMPACT_ATOMS: atom_id res chain seq x y z
N MET A 1 -5.97 -6.47 -9.10
CA MET A 1 -6.65 -5.71 -8.03
C MET A 1 -6.43 -4.20 -8.20
N LEU A 2 -5.20 -3.69 -8.22
CA LEU A 2 -4.91 -2.25 -8.46
C LEU A 2 -5.53 -1.69 -9.75
N SER A 3 -5.46 -2.44 -10.85
CA SER A 3 -6.14 -2.08 -12.12
C SER A 3 -7.64 -1.87 -11.96
N HIS A 4 -8.29 -2.69 -11.14
CA HIS A 4 -9.72 -2.58 -10.88
C HIS A 4 -10.05 -1.30 -10.08
N LEU A 5 -9.30 -1.00 -9.01
CA LEU A 5 -9.53 0.25 -8.25
C LEU A 5 -9.30 1.49 -9.12
N ARG A 6 -8.29 1.46 -9.98
CA ARG A 6 -8.03 2.55 -10.94
C ARG A 6 -9.21 2.71 -11.89
N ASN A 7 -9.66 1.63 -12.53
CA ASN A 7 -10.76 1.67 -13.49
C ASN A 7 -12.11 2.05 -12.85
N ALA A 8 -12.28 1.76 -11.56
CA ALA A 8 -13.46 2.16 -10.78
C ALA A 8 -13.39 3.63 -10.29
N GLY A 9 -12.31 4.36 -10.56
CA GLY A 9 -12.11 5.73 -10.08
C GLY A 9 -11.90 5.83 -8.57
N CYS A 10 -11.62 4.71 -7.88
CA CYS A 10 -11.42 4.70 -6.44
C CYS A 10 -10.11 5.41 -6.05
N LEU A 11 -9.05 5.22 -6.85
CA LEU A 11 -7.74 5.83 -6.61
C LEU A 11 -7.75 7.36 -6.78
N ASP A 12 -8.67 7.90 -7.60
CA ASP A 12 -8.75 9.35 -7.86
C ASP A 12 -9.32 10.14 -6.67
N ARG A 13 -9.87 9.45 -5.67
CA ARG A 13 -10.56 10.06 -4.52
C ARG A 13 -9.79 9.99 -3.20
N VAL A 14 -8.62 9.36 -3.19
CA VAL A 14 -7.83 9.18 -1.97
C VAL A 14 -6.83 10.32 -1.79
N LYS A 15 -6.53 10.69 -0.53
CA LYS A 15 -5.55 11.74 -0.19
C LYS A 15 -4.16 11.19 0.12
N GLY A 16 -4.05 9.88 0.23
CA GLY A 16 -2.82 9.15 0.53
C GLY A 16 -3.11 7.65 0.56
N ILE A 17 -2.07 6.85 0.40
CA ILE A 17 -2.17 5.39 0.35
C ILE A 17 -1.13 4.80 1.30
N VAL A 18 -1.55 3.79 2.05
CA VAL A 18 -0.65 2.99 2.87
C VAL A 18 -0.81 1.55 2.46
N VAL A 19 0.32 0.89 2.20
CA VAL A 19 0.39 -0.52 1.82
C VAL A 19 1.17 -1.24 2.90
N GLY A 20 0.54 -2.27 3.48
CA GLY A 20 1.19 -3.13 4.46
C GLY A 20 2.35 -3.88 3.82
N GLU A 21 3.24 -4.41 4.64
CA GLU A 21 4.29 -5.28 4.15
C GLU A 21 3.72 -6.55 3.50
N CYS A 22 4.44 -7.04 2.50
CA CYS A 22 4.06 -8.19 1.70
C CYS A 22 5.23 -9.18 1.72
N HIS A 23 5.31 -9.98 2.78
CA HIS A 23 6.36 -10.99 2.89
C HIS A 23 6.26 -12.01 1.77
N ASN A 24 7.42 -12.42 1.25
CA ASN A 24 7.56 -13.41 0.18
C ASN A 24 6.81 -13.04 -1.12
N CYS A 25 6.50 -11.76 -1.33
CA CYS A 25 5.92 -11.25 -2.56
C CYS A 25 7.00 -11.02 -3.63
N VAL A 26 7.76 -12.09 -3.90
CA VAL A 26 8.74 -12.13 -4.98
C VAL A 26 8.06 -12.59 -6.27
N PRO A 27 8.57 -12.17 -7.45
CA PRO A 27 8.10 -12.70 -8.71
C PRO A 27 8.10 -14.22 -8.67
N PHE A 28 6.95 -14.83 -8.96
CA PHE A 28 6.85 -16.28 -8.96
C PHE A 28 7.86 -16.82 -9.98
N LYS A 29 8.63 -17.85 -9.61
CA LYS A 29 9.51 -18.59 -10.53
C LYS A 29 8.69 -19.44 -11.51
N HIS A 30 7.65 -18.86 -12.12
CA HIS A 30 7.16 -19.41 -13.36
C HIS A 30 8.28 -19.22 -14.37
N ASP A 31 8.47 -20.19 -15.26
CA ASP A 31 9.26 -20.02 -16.46
C ASP A 31 8.27 -19.69 -17.58
N PRO A 32 7.86 -18.42 -17.74
CA PRO A 32 6.86 -18.07 -18.74
C PRO A 32 7.45 -18.07 -20.16
N GLY A 33 8.68 -18.58 -20.35
CA GLY A 33 9.43 -18.52 -21.61
C GLY A 33 10.03 -17.13 -21.90
N PHE A 34 10.00 -16.22 -20.94
CA PHE A 34 10.61 -14.90 -21.00
C PHE A 34 11.10 -14.44 -19.63
N TYR A 35 12.06 -13.52 -19.61
CA TYR A 35 12.58 -12.94 -18.37
C TYR A 35 11.53 -12.02 -17.72
N CYS A 36 11.21 -12.27 -16.44
CA CYS A 36 10.27 -11.46 -15.67
C CYS A 36 10.88 -11.18 -14.29
N ASP A 37 11.29 -9.94 -14.07
CA ASP A 37 11.92 -9.42 -12.86
C ASP A 37 11.11 -8.31 -12.17
N ILE A 38 9.87 -8.08 -12.62
CA ILE A 38 8.99 -7.02 -12.12
C ILE A 38 8.62 -7.29 -10.66
N SER A 39 9.11 -6.44 -9.76
CA SER A 39 8.84 -6.50 -8.32
C SER A 39 7.43 -5.99 -7.98
N LEU A 40 6.98 -6.24 -6.74
CA LEU A 40 5.74 -5.66 -6.25
C LEU A 40 5.82 -4.12 -6.22
N GLU A 41 6.98 -3.60 -5.84
CA GLU A 41 7.30 -2.18 -5.78
C GLU A 41 7.17 -1.52 -7.15
N ASP A 42 7.66 -2.17 -8.22
CA ASP A 42 7.49 -1.69 -9.60
C ASP A 42 6.01 -1.58 -9.98
N VAL A 43 5.21 -2.59 -9.60
CA VAL A 43 3.76 -2.58 -9.84
C VAL A 43 3.09 -1.46 -9.05
N LEU A 44 3.43 -1.29 -7.77
CA LEU A 44 2.90 -0.20 -6.95
C LEU A 44 3.28 1.16 -7.52
N GLU A 45 4.54 1.37 -7.91
CA GLU A 45 5.00 2.62 -8.49
C GLU A 45 4.24 2.95 -9.79
N TYR A 46 4.05 1.95 -10.68
CA TYR A 46 3.29 2.12 -11.92
C TYR A 46 1.86 2.63 -11.69
N TYR A 47 1.15 2.10 -10.68
CA TYR A 47 -0.23 2.50 -10.41
C TYR A 47 -0.33 3.76 -9.55
N LEU A 48 0.58 3.97 -8.60
CA LEU A 48 0.41 4.96 -7.53
C LEU A 48 1.19 6.26 -7.77
N LYS A 49 2.35 6.22 -8.44
CA LYS A 49 3.14 7.43 -8.74
C LYS A 49 2.37 8.49 -9.53
N PRO A 50 1.54 8.15 -10.54
CA PRO A 50 0.77 9.14 -11.28
C PRO A 50 -0.28 9.89 -10.45
N LEU A 51 -0.65 9.37 -9.28
CA LEU A 51 -1.66 9.99 -8.41
C LEU A 51 -1.13 11.27 -7.73
N ASN A 52 0.21 11.44 -7.64
CA ASN A 52 0.87 12.59 -7.01
C ASN A 52 0.38 12.87 -5.58
N ILE A 53 0.23 11.82 -4.78
CA ILE A 53 -0.17 11.84 -3.37
C ILE A 53 0.85 11.07 -2.52
N PRO A 54 0.90 11.28 -1.20
CA PRO A 54 1.74 10.51 -0.29
C PRO A 54 1.44 9.01 -0.34
N VAL A 55 2.48 8.18 -0.46
CA VAL A 55 2.39 6.73 -0.40
C VAL A 55 3.42 6.19 0.60
N LEU A 56 2.97 5.32 1.50
CA LEU A 56 3.84 4.55 2.39
C LEU A 56 3.67 3.06 2.08
N PHE A 57 4.78 2.33 2.05
CA PHE A 57 4.83 0.89 1.84
C PHE A 57 5.65 0.21 2.94
N GLY A 58 5.27 -1.00 3.33
CA GLY A 58 5.98 -1.80 4.33
C GLY A 58 5.55 -1.55 5.77
N LEU A 59 4.30 -1.12 6.00
CA LEU A 59 3.80 -0.98 7.36
C LEU A 59 3.45 -2.36 7.96
N PRO A 60 3.61 -2.54 9.28
CA PRO A 60 3.42 -3.84 9.95
C PRO A 60 1.93 -4.14 10.15
N PHE A 61 1.20 -4.37 9.07
CA PHE A 61 -0.19 -4.84 9.10
C PHE A 61 -0.48 -5.75 7.90
N GLY A 62 -1.45 -6.65 8.06
CA GLY A 62 -1.76 -7.67 7.06
C GLY A 62 -1.25 -9.05 7.49
N HIS A 63 -0.62 -9.79 6.58
CA HIS A 63 -0.08 -11.12 6.88
C HIS A 63 1.39 -11.03 7.26
N THR A 64 1.65 -10.57 8.46
CA THR A 64 2.99 -10.39 9.03
C THR A 64 3.02 -10.88 10.48
N ASP A 65 4.24 -11.09 10.99
CA ASP A 65 4.51 -11.45 12.38
C ASP A 65 4.16 -10.31 13.34
N ASP A 66 4.41 -9.06 12.95
CA ASP A 66 4.07 -7.86 13.71
C ASP A 66 2.77 -7.25 13.21
N LEU A 67 1.67 -7.42 13.97
CA LEU A 67 0.33 -7.00 13.52
C LEU A 67 -0.16 -5.75 14.24
N ALA A 68 0.06 -4.58 13.65
CA ALA A 68 -0.57 -3.34 14.09
C ALA A 68 -2.09 -3.38 13.84
N THR A 69 -2.87 -3.12 14.89
CA THR A 69 -4.32 -2.97 14.79
C THR A 69 -4.66 -1.55 14.33
N LEU A 70 -5.34 -1.44 13.18
CA LEU A 70 -5.76 -0.16 12.62
C LEU A 70 -7.28 0.03 12.78
N PRO A 71 -7.74 1.04 13.55
CA PRO A 71 -9.14 1.40 13.57
C PRO A 71 -9.57 1.96 12.20
N LEU A 72 -10.75 1.56 11.74
CA LEU A 72 -11.32 2.01 10.47
C LEU A 72 -12.30 3.16 10.70
N GLY A 73 -12.32 4.12 9.77
CA GLY A 73 -13.23 5.26 9.82
C GLY A 73 -12.78 6.42 10.71
N VAL A 74 -11.56 6.38 11.23
CA VAL A 74 -10.97 7.45 12.04
C VAL A 74 -10.04 8.36 11.24
N SER A 75 -9.78 9.56 11.76
CA SER A 75 -8.80 10.49 11.22
C SER A 75 -7.36 9.98 11.45
N VAL A 76 -6.55 10.10 10.40
CA VAL A 76 -5.12 9.76 10.42
C VAL A 76 -4.28 10.90 9.84
N ARG A 77 -3.02 10.97 10.24
CA ARG A 77 -1.99 11.81 9.62
C ARG A 77 -0.92 10.91 9.03
N MET A 78 -0.48 11.24 7.82
CA MET A 78 0.67 10.58 7.21
C MET A 78 1.63 11.61 6.62
N ASP A 79 2.92 11.28 6.66
CA ASP A 79 4.00 12.05 6.07
C ASP A 79 4.97 11.06 5.39
N ALA A 80 4.98 11.08 4.06
CA ALA A 80 5.81 10.16 3.28
C ALA A 80 7.30 10.52 3.29
N ASP A 81 7.63 11.80 3.46
CA ASP A 81 9.02 12.27 3.54
C ASP A 81 9.64 11.86 4.90
N ARG A 82 8.87 11.98 5.97
CA ARG A 82 9.27 11.59 7.34
C ARG A 82 8.99 10.12 7.66
N LYS A 83 8.32 9.40 6.76
CA LYS A 83 7.91 8.00 6.92
C LYS A 83 7.05 7.76 8.17
N THR A 84 6.10 8.64 8.45
CA THR A 84 5.21 8.52 9.62
C THR A 84 3.76 8.28 9.23
N PHE A 85 3.08 7.48 10.06
CA PHE A 85 1.65 7.25 10.02
C PHE A 85 1.10 7.27 11.45
N GLU A 86 0.15 8.17 11.72
CA GLU A 86 -0.38 8.45 13.05
C GLU A 86 -1.91 8.35 13.03
N VAL A 87 -2.46 7.60 13.98
CA VAL A 87 -3.90 7.57 14.24
C VAL A 87 -4.25 8.72 15.20
N LEU A 88 -5.17 9.60 14.81
CA LEU A 88 -5.47 10.83 15.54
C LEU A 88 -6.66 10.71 16.50
N GLU A 89 -7.42 9.62 16.41
CA GLU A 89 -8.65 9.40 17.18
C GLU A 89 -8.66 8.00 17.79
N SER A 90 -9.33 7.84 18.93
CA SER A 90 -9.50 6.53 19.55
C SER A 90 -10.38 5.63 18.68
N GLY A 91 -10.01 4.35 18.55
CA GLY A 91 -10.84 3.33 17.91
C GLY A 91 -11.99 2.80 18.78
N VAL A 92 -12.03 3.20 20.05
CA VAL A 92 -13.03 2.81 21.05
C VAL A 92 -13.46 4.01 21.90
N LEU A 93 -14.65 3.93 22.50
CA LEU A 93 -15.16 4.94 23.43
C LEU A 93 -14.43 4.91 24.78
#